data_AF-A0A9X5HB03-F1
#
_entry.id   AF-A0A9X5HB03-F1
#
_cell.length_a   1.000
_cell.length_b   1.000
_cell.length_c   1.000
_cell.angle_alpha   90.00
_cell.angle_beta   90.00
_cell.angle_gamma   90.00
#
_symmetry.space_group_name_H-M   'P 1'
#
loop_
_entity.id
_entity.type
_entity.pdbx_description
1 polymer ?
#
loop_
_entity_poly.entity_id
_entity_poly.type
_entity_poly.pdbx_seq_one_letter_code
_entity_poly.pdbx_strand_id
1 'polypeptide(L)'
;MANVVGEGAAGRSTRTLRAEGALSALAADPHATDRLRRVLEQALVFAGAAFAGFYTLGEDRELLCLAETAGVPRTLCGVRDCYSATGRSPVAEAHRGHTVWLGPRDLAAQSQSRRTP
;
A
#
# COMPACT_ATOMS: atom_id res chain seq x y z
N MET A 1 0.24 -30.15 -30.76
CA MET A 1 -0.41 -29.03 -30.05
C MET A 1 0.69 -28.17 -29.43
N ALA A 2 0.95 -27.00 -29.98
CA ALA A 2 2.02 -26.11 -29.51
C ALA A 2 1.56 -25.37 -28.25
N ASN A 3 2.34 -25.51 -27.17
CA ASN A 3 2.15 -24.78 -25.93
C ASN A 3 2.50 -23.31 -26.16
N VAL A 4 1.49 -22.46 -26.31
CA VAL A 4 1.67 -21.01 -26.32
C VAL A 4 1.98 -20.60 -24.89
N VAL A 5 3.26 -20.62 -24.52
CA VAL A 5 3.74 -19.96 -23.29
C VAL A 5 3.49 -18.46 -23.50
N GLY A 6 2.39 -17.98 -22.94
CA GLY A 6 1.97 -16.59 -23.08
C GLY A 6 3.08 -15.65 -22.60
N GLU A 7 3.47 -14.71 -23.46
CA GLU A 7 4.46 -13.66 -23.23
C GLU A 7 4.26 -12.90 -21.90
N GLY A 8 3.02 -12.86 -21.40
CA GLY A 8 2.67 -12.32 -20.08
C GLY A 8 3.24 -13.08 -18.88
N ALA A 9 3.59 -14.37 -19.00
CA ALA A 9 4.21 -15.15 -17.93
C ALA A 9 5.70 -14.83 -17.76
N ALA A 10 6.42 -14.64 -18.88
CA ALA A 10 7.82 -14.22 -18.88
C ALA A 10 7.98 -12.77 -18.40
N GLY A 11 7.08 -11.87 -18.81
CA GLY A 11 7.04 -10.50 -18.31
C GLY A 11 6.72 -10.42 -16.81
N ARG A 12 5.86 -11.31 -16.31
CA ARG A 12 5.52 -11.36 -14.88
C ARG A 12 6.66 -11.93 -14.02
N SER A 13 7.35 -12.98 -14.47
CA SER A 13 8.46 -13.55 -13.69
C SER A 13 9.62 -12.57 -13.55
N THR A 14 9.97 -11.85 -14.62
CA THR A 14 11.03 -10.84 -14.61
C THR A 14 10.68 -9.64 -13.73
N ARG A 15 9.40 -9.24 -13.67
CA ARG A 15 8.92 -8.17 -12.77
C ARG A 15 9.00 -8.59 -11.30
N THR A 16 8.64 -9.82 -10.97
CA THR A 16 8.77 -10.37 -9.61
C THR A 16 10.23 -10.42 -9.15
N LEU A 17 11.14 -10.94 -10.00
CA LEU A 17 12.57 -10.99 -9.69
C LEU A 17 13.18 -9.61 -9.46
N ARG A 18 12.74 -8.57 -10.20
CA ARG A 18 13.16 -7.19 -9.94
C ARG A 18 12.65 -6.65 -8.61
N ALA A 19 11.41 -6.93 -8.25
CA ALA A 19 10.83 -6.48 -6.98
C ALA A 19 11.54 -7.10 -5.78
N GLU A 20 11.86 -8.40 -5.85
CA GLU A 20 12.62 -9.11 -4.83
C GLU A 20 14.03 -8.53 -4.67
N GLY A 21 14.76 -8.31 -5.77
CA GLY A 21 16.09 -7.72 -5.73
C GLY A 21 16.11 -6.30 -5.15
N ALA A 22 15.12 -5.46 -5.50
CA ALA A 22 14.98 -4.13 -4.92
C ALA A 22 14.71 -4.19 -3.41
N LEU A 23 13.84 -5.10 -2.95
CA LEU A 23 13.53 -5.27 -1.53
C LEU A 23 14.74 -5.76 -0.73
N SER A 24 15.53 -6.68 -1.29
CA SER A 24 16.78 -7.15 -0.68
C SER A 24 17.81 -6.03 -0.52
N ALA A 25 17.95 -5.14 -1.50
CA ALA A 25 18.84 -3.99 -1.41
C ALA A 25 18.42 -3.02 -0.29
N LEU A 26 17.12 -2.84 -0.06
CA LEU A 26 16.60 -2.02 1.04
C LEU A 26 16.77 -2.66 2.41
N ALA A 27 16.81 -3.99 2.49
CA ALA A 27 17.06 -4.70 3.74
C ALA A 27 18.51 -4.57 4.24
N ALA A 28 19.45 -4.19 3.37
CA ALA A 28 20.85 -4.02 3.72
C ALA A 28 21.19 -2.66 4.37
N ASP A 29 20.24 -1.71 4.43
CA ASP A 29 20.45 -0.38 5.00
C ASP A 29 20.01 -0.31 6.49
N PRO A 30 20.89 0.13 7.43
CA PRO A 30 20.62 0.16 8.86
C PRO A 30 19.64 1.24 9.35
N HIS A 31 19.20 2.20 8.52
CA HIS A 31 18.25 3.23 8.96
C HIS A 31 16.78 2.84 8.68
N ALA A 32 16.06 2.46 9.74
CA ALA A 32 14.70 1.90 9.65
C ALA A 32 13.64 2.84 9.01
N THR A 33 13.71 4.16 9.28
CA THR A 33 12.78 5.15 8.70
C THR A 33 13.05 5.35 7.21
N ASP A 34 14.33 5.47 6.82
CA ASP A 34 14.72 5.58 5.41
C ASP A 34 14.39 4.31 4.63
N ARG A 35 14.48 3.14 5.29
CA ARG A 35 14.11 1.86 4.70
C ARG A 35 12.62 1.81 4.35
N LEU A 36 11.73 2.17 5.27
CA LEU A 36 10.29 2.15 5.01
C LEU A 36 9.91 3.14 3.90
N ARG A 37 10.49 4.34 3.92
CA ARG A 37 10.29 5.34 2.88
C ARG A 37 10.66 4.80 1.50
N ARG A 38 11.84 4.20 1.36
CA ARG A 38 12.30 3.63 0.10
C ARG A 38 11.43 2.45 -0.37
N VAL A 39 10.93 1.61 0.55
CA VAL A 39 9.97 0.54 0.20
C VAL A 39 8.71 1.13 -0.42
N LEU A 40 8.18 2.21 0.17
CA LEU A 40 7.00 2.90 -0.37
C LEU A 40 7.30 3.54 -1.74
N GLU A 41 8.48 4.12 -1.94
CA GLU A 41 8.90 4.64 -3.25
C GLU A 41 8.97 3.55 -4.31
N GLN A 42 9.48 2.36 -3.97
CA GLN A 42 9.44 1.20 -4.87
C GLN A 42 7.99 0.76 -5.15
N ALA A 43 7.13 0.77 -4.14
CA ALA A 43 5.71 0.44 -4.32
C ALA A 43 5.02 1.40 -5.30
N LEU A 44 5.33 2.70 -5.24
CA LEU A 44 4.82 3.69 -6.22
C LEU A 44 5.20 3.30 -7.65
N VAL A 45 6.47 2.99 -7.88
CA VAL A 45 6.99 2.62 -9.22
C VAL A 45 6.36 1.32 -9.72
N PHE A 46 6.34 0.28 -8.87
CA PHE A 46 5.85 -1.03 -9.29
C PHE A 46 4.33 -1.06 -9.52
N ALA A 47 3.57 -0.35 -8.69
CA ALA A 47 2.12 -0.25 -8.79
C ALA A 47 1.65 0.81 -9.80
N GLY A 48 2.53 1.72 -10.23
CA GLY A 48 2.13 2.89 -11.01
C GLY A 48 1.19 3.81 -10.21
N ALA A 49 1.43 3.92 -8.90
CA ALA A 49 0.59 4.68 -7.99
C ALA A 49 1.11 6.12 -7.79
N ALA A 50 0.21 7.06 -7.50
CA ALA A 50 0.55 8.43 -7.16
C ALA A 50 0.84 8.62 -5.66
N PHE A 51 0.35 7.72 -4.82
CA PHE A 51 0.46 7.77 -3.36
C PHE A 51 0.60 6.35 -2.78
N ALA A 52 1.42 6.21 -1.74
CA ALA A 52 1.55 5.02 -0.94
C ALA A 52 1.60 5.40 0.54
N GLY A 53 0.86 4.69 1.38
CA GLY A 53 0.83 4.91 2.83
C GLY A 53 0.98 3.59 3.58
N PHE A 54 1.76 3.60 4.65
CA PHE A 54 1.97 2.45 5.53
C PHE A 54 1.30 2.70 6.88
N TYR A 55 0.40 1.81 7.27
CA TYR A 55 -0.27 1.86 8.57
C TYR A 55 0.29 0.79 9.49
N THR A 56 0.54 1.17 10.74
CA THR A 56 0.89 0.25 11.82
C THR A 56 -0.27 0.14 12.79
N LEU A 57 -0.42 -1.04 13.39
CA LEU A 57 -1.31 -1.20 14.52
C LEU A 57 -0.75 -0.42 15.72
N GLY A 58 -1.55 0.46 16.31
CA GLY A 58 -1.18 1.21 17.52
C GLY A 58 -1.08 0.31 18.75
N GLU A 59 -0.50 0.84 19.83
CA GLU A 59 -0.29 0.13 21.11
C GLU A 59 -1.58 -0.51 21.65
N ASP A 60 -2.68 0.24 21.63
CA ASP A 60 -3.98 -0.21 22.11
C ASP A 60 -4.64 -1.25 21.18
N ARG A 61 -4.05 -1.52 20.01
CA ARG A 61 -4.55 -2.44 18.97
C ARG A 61 -5.94 -2.15 18.40
N GLU A 62 -6.52 -1.01 18.76
CA GLU A 62 -7.82 -0.57 18.25
C GLU A 62 -7.72 0.27 16.98
N LEU A 63 -6.56 0.90 16.75
CA LEU A 63 -6.35 1.83 15.65
C LEU A 63 -5.18 1.40 14.77
N LEU A 64 -5.38 1.54 13.47
CA LEU A 64 -4.33 1.52 12.45
C LEU A 64 -3.92 2.97 12.22
N CYS A 65 -2.69 3.31 12.60
CA CYS A 65 -2.14 4.67 12.52
C CYS A 65 -1.14 4.76 11.37
N LEU A 66 -1.21 5.84 10.62
CA LEU A 66 -0.31 6.14 9.51
C LEU A 66 1.10 6.39 10.06
N ALA A 67 2.02 5.50 9.73
CA ALA A 67 3.41 5.59 10.16
C ALA A 67 4.27 6.26 9.09
N GLU A 68 3.97 6.07 7.81
CA GLU A 68 4.77 6.64 6.72
C GLU A 68 3.98 6.82 5.42
N THR A 69 4.40 7.78 4.60
CA THR A 69 3.84 8.06 3.26
C THR A 69 4.90 8.37 2.22
N ALA A 70 4.60 8.08 0.95
CA ALA A 70 5.38 8.52 -0.20
C ALA A 70 4.46 8.95 -1.36
N GLY A 71 4.96 9.84 -2.22
CA GLY A 71 4.23 10.34 -3.39
C GLY A 71 3.55 11.68 -3.15
N VAL A 72 2.39 11.88 -3.76
CA VAL A 72 1.63 13.14 -3.63
C VAL A 72 1.11 13.34 -2.19
N PRO A 73 0.80 14.59 -1.77
CA PRO A 73 0.26 14.83 -0.43
C PRO A 73 -1.03 14.04 -0.15
N ARG A 74 -1.08 13.36 1.00
CA ARG A 74 -2.22 12.52 1.42
C ARG A 74 -3.58 13.25 1.43
N THR A 75 -3.55 14.56 1.65
CA THR A 75 -4.73 15.44 1.65
C THR A 75 -5.40 15.50 0.28
N LEU A 76 -4.64 15.31 -0.80
CA LEU A 76 -5.17 15.18 -2.16
C LEU A 76 -5.77 13.80 -2.43
N CYS A 77 -5.34 12.78 -1.67
CA CYS A 77 -5.82 11.41 -1.81
C CYS A 77 -6.99 11.06 -0.87
N GLY A 78 -7.39 11.96 0.03
CA GLY A 78 -8.48 11.71 0.98
C GLY A 78 -8.18 10.64 2.03
N VAL A 79 -6.89 10.35 2.26
CA VAL A 79 -6.41 9.31 3.17
C VAL A 79 -6.31 9.86 4.60
N ARG A 80 -6.75 9.08 5.60
CA ARG A 80 -6.83 9.51 7.02
C ARG A 80 -5.58 9.12 7.80
N ASP A 81 -5.30 9.85 8.88
CA ASP A 81 -4.17 9.51 9.76
C ASP A 81 -4.40 8.22 10.54
N CYS A 82 -5.65 7.92 10.91
CA CYS A 82 -6.00 6.69 11.60
C CYS A 82 -7.30 6.06 11.06
N TYR A 83 -7.39 4.75 11.17
CA TYR A 83 -8.60 3.95 10.95
C TYR A 83 -8.81 3.00 12.13
N SER A 84 -10.08 2.71 12.49
CA SER A 84 -10.36 1.63 13.44
C SER A 84 -9.97 0.28 12.84
N ALA A 85 -9.21 -0.52 13.58
CA ALA A 85 -8.80 -1.87 13.20
C ALA A 85 -10.00 -2.84 13.09
N THR A 86 -11.11 -2.56 13.78
CA THR A 86 -12.37 -3.31 13.75
C THR A 86 -13.41 -2.69 12.79
N GLY A 87 -13.08 -1.56 12.16
CA GLY A 87 -13.95 -0.85 11.22
C GLY A 87 -14.12 -1.53 9.86
N ARG A 88 -14.92 -0.91 8.99
CA ARG A 88 -15.16 -1.33 7.60
C ARG A 88 -14.36 -0.53 6.57
N SER A 89 -13.28 0.13 7.00
CA SER A 89 -12.44 0.84 6.05
C SER A 89 -11.62 -0.15 5.22
N PRO A 90 -11.23 0.21 3.99
CA PRO A 90 -10.38 -0.65 3.15
C PRO A 90 -9.05 -1.00 3.81
N VAL A 91 -8.50 -0.07 4.60
CA VAL A 91 -7.27 -0.27 5.38
C VAL A 91 -7.49 -1.30 6.49
N ALA A 92 -8.63 -1.27 7.17
CA ALA A 92 -8.98 -2.24 8.20
C ALA A 92 -9.23 -3.65 7.62
N GLU A 93 -9.87 -3.72 6.44
CA GLU A 93 -10.03 -4.99 5.72
C GLU A 93 -8.67 -5.54 5.26
N ALA A 94 -7.78 -4.68 4.76
CA ALA A 94 -6.44 -5.09 4.36
C ALA A 94 -5.62 -5.63 5.53
N HIS A 95 -5.69 -4.98 6.69
CA HIS A 95 -5.05 -5.45 7.91
C HIS A 95 -5.53 -6.84 8.35
N ARG A 96 -6.78 -7.23 8.07
CA ARG A 96 -7.31 -8.56 8.37
C ARG A 96 -6.86 -9.65 7.38
N GLY A 97 -5.94 -9.33 6.48
CA GLY A 97 -5.35 -10.28 5.54
C GLY A 97 -6.03 -10.31 4.16
N HIS A 98 -6.84 -9.31 3.84
CA HIS A 98 -7.45 -9.19 2.51
C HIS A 98 -6.61 -8.31 1.58
N THR A 99 -6.36 -8.74 0.35
CA THR A 99 -5.90 -7.79 -0.68
C THR A 99 -7.11 -7.04 -1.20
N VAL A 100 -7.18 -5.73 -0.95
CA VAL A 100 -8.32 -4.90 -1.36
C VAL A 100 -7.92 -4.01 -2.52
N TRP A 101 -8.68 -4.06 -3.62
CA TRP A 101 -8.54 -3.18 -4.77
C TRP A 101 -9.86 -2.44 -4.99
N LEU A 102 -9.82 -1.10 -4.99
CA LEU A 102 -11.01 -0.28 -5.08
C LEU A 102 -11.00 0.60 -6.31
N GLY A 103 -12.16 0.70 -6.97
CA GLY A 103 -12.38 1.72 -7.97
C GLY A 103 -12.63 3.09 -7.34
N PRO A 104 -12.62 4.16 -8.15
CA PRO A 104 -12.89 5.52 -7.67
C PRO A 104 -14.24 5.67 -6.93
N ARG A 105 -15.27 4.94 -7.37
CA ARG A 105 -16.61 4.97 -6.75
C ARG A 105 -16.62 4.31 -5.38
N ASP A 106 -15.97 3.16 -5.24
CA ASP A 106 -15.89 2.45 -3.97
C ASP A 106 -15.08 3.26 -2.96
N LEU A 107 -13.97 3.87 -3.42
CA LEU A 107 -13.19 4.79 -2.60
C LEU A 107 -14.02 6.00 -2.13
N ALA A 108 -14.82 6.59 -3.03
CA ALA A 108 -15.72 7.69 -2.69
C ALA A 108 -16.81 7.26 -1.70
N ALA A 109 -17.38 6.06 -1.82
CA ALA A 109 -18.37 5.53 -0.88
C ALA A 109 -17.78 5.30 0.52
N GLN A 110 -16.48 4.97 0.59
CA GLN A 110 -15.74 4.81 1.84
C GLN A 110 -15.25 6.13 2.44
N SER A 111 -15.47 7.27 1.77
CA SER A 111 -15.37 8.60 2.36
C SER A 111 -16.56 8.83 3.31
N GLN A 112 -16.65 7.98 4.35
CA GLN A 112 -17.60 8.19 5.44
C GLN A 112 -17.27 9.51 6.10
N SER A 113 -17.97 10.55 5.66
CA SER A 113 -18.20 11.82 6.30
C SER A 113 -16.93 12.42 6.93
N ARG A 114 -16.39 13.47 6.29
CA ARG A 114 -15.91 14.61 7.08
C ARG A 114 -17.10 15.11 7.91
N ARG A 115 -17.39 14.44 9.03
CA ARG A 115 -18.02 15.08 10.16
C ARG A 115 -16.87 15.72 10.92
N THR A 116 -16.34 16.79 10.34
CA THR A 116 -15.85 17.89 11.14
C THR A 116 -17.05 18.42 11.95
N PRO A 117 -16.87 18.76 13.24
CA PRO A 117 -17.91 19.44 13.99
C PRO A 117 -18.35 20.74 13.30
#